data_AF-A0A4Y9IHP5-F1
#
_entry.id   AF-A0A4Y9IHP5-F1
#
_cell.length_a   1.000
_cell.length_b   1.000
_cell.length_c   1.000
_cell.angle_alpha   90.00
_cell.angle_beta   90.00
_cell.angle_gamma   90.00
#
_symmetry.space_group_name_H-M   'P 1'
#
loop_
_entity.id
_entity.type
_entity.pdbx_description
1 polymer ?
#
loop_
_entity_poly.entity_id
_entity_poly.type
_entity_poly.pdbx_seq_one_letter_code
_entity_poly.pdbx_strand_id
1 'polypeptide(L)'
;VEHLMRLLGEHLARVTLAAPVGDLQLCVDEVDIVPLPVDSLELLPDTRASAQSLNLALERIAARLGPERVLRPRLVEDHRPERMATWHPASEKRPRAKPRCPTLPQPTLLLPEPMRLPMRGGQPLYQGPLLLLVG
;
A
#
# COMPACT_ATOMS: atom_id res chain seq x y z
N VAL A 1 -7.06 -1.35 30.26
CA VAL A 1 -7.83 -2.62 30.33
C VAL A 1 -8.67 -2.85 29.07
N GLU A 2 -9.43 -1.85 28.62
CA GLU A 2 -10.29 -1.95 27.42
C GLU A 2 -9.55 -2.37 26.14
N HIS A 3 -8.32 -1.87 25.94
CA HIS A 3 -7.44 -2.31 24.86
C HIS A 3 -7.13 -3.82 24.89
N LEU A 4 -6.77 -4.36 26.06
CA LEU A 4 -6.42 -5.77 26.25
C LEU A 4 -7.65 -6.67 26.07
N MET A 5 -8.80 -6.26 26.60
CA MET A 5 -10.06 -6.97 26.40
C MET A 5 -10.45 -7.06 24.91
N ARG A 6 -10.22 -5.98 24.16
CA ARG A 6 -10.46 -5.96 22.72
C ARG A 6 -9.48 -6.86 21.95
N LEU A 7 -8.20 -6.85 22.30
CA LEU A 7 -7.19 -7.73 21.71
C LEU A 7 -7.55 -9.21 21.99
N LEU A 8 -7.97 -9.52 23.22
CA LEU A 8 -8.41 -10.85 23.61
C LEU A 8 -9.63 -11.29 22.79
N GLY A 9 -10.62 -10.42 22.61
CA GLY A 9 -11.80 -10.73 21.78
C GLY A 9 -11.44 -11.04 20.32
N GLU A 10 -10.55 -10.24 19.73
CA GLU A 10 -10.05 -10.47 18.36
C GLU A 10 -9.27 -11.78 18.24
N HIS A 11 -8.48 -12.14 19.26
CA HIS A 11 -7.73 -13.38 19.29
C HIS A 11 -8.67 -14.59 19.42
N LEU A 12 -9.61 -14.54 20.37
CA LEU A 12 -10.61 -15.60 20.58
C LEU A 12 -11.51 -15.81 19.36
N ALA A 13 -11.81 -14.76 18.59
CA ALA A 13 -12.57 -14.89 17.33
C ALA A 13 -11.87 -15.76 16.27
N ARG A 14 -10.54 -15.95 16.39
CA ARG A 14 -9.73 -16.77 15.46
C ARG A 14 -9.28 -18.10 16.06
N VAL A 15 -9.43 -18.29 17.38
CA VAL A 15 -9.00 -19.50 18.07
C VAL A 15 -10.18 -20.45 18.22
N THR A 16 -10.04 -21.67 17.69
CA THR A 16 -11.02 -22.74 17.92
C THR A 16 -10.67 -23.44 19.23
N LEU A 17 -11.52 -23.27 20.24
CA LEU A 17 -11.38 -24.00 21.49
C LEU A 17 -11.87 -25.44 21.30
N ALA A 18 -11.10 -26.40 21.81
CA ALA A 18 -11.46 -27.82 21.69
C ALA A 18 -12.74 -28.19 22.46
N ALA A 19 -13.13 -27.36 23.45
CA ALA A 19 -14.32 -27.50 24.27
C ALA A 19 -14.71 -26.16 24.90
N PRO A 20 -15.90 -26.03 25.50
CA PRO A 20 -16.25 -24.87 26.33
C PRO A 20 -15.27 -24.69 27.50
N VAL A 21 -14.89 -23.45 27.79
CA VAL A 21 -13.96 -23.08 28.88
C VAL A 21 -14.66 -22.21 29.92
N GLY A 22 -14.36 -22.45 31.20
CA GLY A 22 -14.95 -21.68 32.30
C GLY A 22 -14.28 -20.33 32.54
N ASP A 23 -12.94 -20.30 32.42
CA ASP A 23 -12.12 -19.12 32.69
C ASP A 23 -11.01 -18.97 31.64
N LEU A 24 -10.55 -17.72 31.46
CA LEU A 24 -9.41 -17.37 30.61
C LEU A 24 -8.45 -16.50 31.39
N GLN A 25 -7.16 -16.85 31.37
CA GLN A 25 -6.11 -16.07 32.01
C GLN A 25 -5.17 -15.49 30.96
N LEU A 26 -4.85 -14.20 31.11
CA LEU A 26 -3.81 -13.55 30.32
C LEU A 26 -2.49 -13.65 31.07
N CYS A 27 -1.55 -14.45 30.57
CA CYS A 27 -0.20 -14.54 31.10
C CYS A 27 0.74 -13.67 30.26
N VAL A 28 1.64 -12.94 30.92
CA VAL A 28 2.67 -12.13 30.26
C VAL A 28 4.00 -12.56 30.86
N ASP A 29 4.81 -13.26 30.07
CA ASP A 29 6.09 -13.81 30.52
C ASP A 29 7.21 -12.75 30.51
N GLU A 30 7.09 -11.74 29.66
CA GLU A 30 8.02 -10.60 29.55
C GLU A 30 7.24 -9.28 29.48
N VAL A 31 7.53 -8.35 30.39
CA VAL A 31 6.93 -7.02 30.42
C VAL A 31 8.02 -5.98 30.17
N ASP A 32 8.09 -5.45 28.96
CA ASP A 32 8.80 -4.20 28.71
C ASP A 32 7.93 -3.04 29.23
N ILE A 33 8.25 -2.55 30.42
CA ILE A 33 7.62 -1.36 30.99
C ILE A 33 8.19 -0.14 30.24
N VAL A 34 7.57 0.20 29.11
CA VAL A 34 7.83 1.46 28.43
C VAL A 34 7.11 2.57 29.22
N PRO A 35 7.80 3.65 29.64
CA PRO A 35 7.14 4.76 30.31
C PRO A 35 6.00 5.27 29.44
N LEU A 36 4.80 5.37 30.01
CA LEU A 36 3.63 5.94 29.35
C LEU A 36 3.98 7.38 28.96
N PRO A 37 4.06 7.72 27.66
CA PRO A 37 4.24 9.10 27.28
C PRO A 37 3.00 9.85 27.76
N VAL A 38 3.22 10.85 28.60
CA VAL A 38 2.17 11.81 28.95
C VAL A 38 1.94 12.62 27.69
N ASP A 39 1.01 12.18 26.85
CA ASP A 39 0.62 12.95 25.68
C ASP A 39 -0.06 14.23 26.17
N SER A 40 0.51 15.35 25.74
CA SER A 40 0.12 16.76 25.88
C SER A 40 -1.20 17.06 26.63
N LEU A 41 -1.15 17.97 27.61
CA LEU A 41 -2.28 18.64 28.28
C LEU A 41 -3.09 19.55 27.34
N GLU A 42 -3.11 19.28 26.04
CA GLU A 42 -3.72 20.15 25.04
C GLU A 42 -5.23 19.88 24.92
N LEU A 43 -5.99 20.98 24.97
CA LEU A 43 -7.47 20.98 24.95
C LEU A 43 -8.05 20.52 23.60
N LEU A 44 -7.25 20.60 22.53
CA LEU A 44 -7.64 20.18 21.19
C LEU A 44 -6.99 18.82 20.89
N PRO A 45 -7.71 17.89 20.24
CA PRO A 45 -7.15 16.61 19.86
C PRO A 45 -5.97 16.88 18.94
N ASP A 46 -4.78 16.64 19.47
CA ASP A 46 -3.55 16.80 18.74
C ASP A 46 -3.53 15.69 17.67
N THR A 47 -3.94 16.04 16.44
CA THR A 47 -4.04 15.08 15.32
C THR A 47 -2.69 14.44 14.97
N ARG A 48 -1.60 15.00 15.51
CA ARG A 48 -0.24 14.43 15.47
C ARG A 48 -0.02 13.33 16.51
N ALA A 49 -0.63 13.41 17.68
CA ALA A 49 -0.53 12.40 18.75
C ALA A 49 -1.40 11.16 18.48
N SER A 50 -2.54 11.34 17.80
CA SER A 50 -3.49 10.25 17.46
C SER A 50 -3.26 9.61 16.08
N ALA A 51 -2.17 9.98 15.40
CA ALA A 51 -1.80 9.32 14.14
C ALA A 51 -1.22 7.93 14.47
N GLN A 52 -2.08 6.91 14.57
CA GLN A 52 -1.61 5.53 14.44
C GLN A 52 -0.73 5.46 13.20
N SER A 53 0.46 4.87 13.34
CA SER A 53 1.36 4.74 12.21
C SER A 53 0.62 4.06 11.06
N LEU A 54 0.78 4.57 9.84
CA LEU A 54 0.14 4.00 8.66
C LEU A 54 0.34 2.48 8.57
N ASN A 55 1.52 2.01 8.99
CA ASN A 55 1.85 0.58 9.06
C ASN A 55 0.92 -0.17 10.03
N LEU A 56 0.72 0.32 11.26
CA LEU A 56 -0.19 -0.30 12.23
C LEU A 56 -1.64 -0.33 11.73
N ALA A 57 -2.09 0.74 11.06
CA ALA A 57 -3.42 0.79 10.47
C ALA A 57 -3.56 -0.26 9.35
N LEU A 58 -2.58 -0.37 8.46
CA LEU A 58 -2.56 -1.37 7.38
C LEU A 58 -2.51 -2.80 7.92
N GLU A 59 -1.72 -3.07 8.96
CA GLU A 59 -1.66 -4.37 9.63
C GLU A 59 -3.03 -4.77 10.19
N ARG A 60 -3.72 -3.86 10.87
CA ARG A 60 -5.07 -4.10 11.42
C ARG A 60 -6.09 -4.38 10.31
N ILE A 61 -6.05 -3.61 9.23
CA ILE A 61 -6.96 -3.81 8.09
C ILE A 61 -6.67 -5.15 7.41
N ALA A 62 -5.39 -5.50 7.23
CA ALA A 62 -4.99 -6.78 6.66
C ALA A 62 -5.39 -7.98 7.56
N ALA A 63 -5.32 -7.83 8.89
CA ALA A 63 -5.75 -8.88 9.82
C ALA A 63 -7.27 -9.14 9.74
N ARG A 64 -8.08 -8.13 9.41
CA ARG A 64 -9.55 -8.25 9.31
C ARG A 64 -10.01 -8.68 7.91
N LEU A 65 -9.40 -8.14 6.85
CA LEU A 65 -9.83 -8.37 5.47
C LEU A 65 -9.00 -9.43 4.73
N GLY A 66 -7.88 -9.86 5.31
CA GLY A 66 -6.86 -10.67 4.65
C GLY A 66 -5.83 -9.80 3.90
N PRO A 67 -4.55 -10.21 3.87
CA PRO A 67 -3.47 -9.43 3.25
C PRO A 67 -3.67 -9.21 1.75
N GLU A 68 -4.29 -10.16 1.05
CA GLU A 68 -4.60 -10.08 -0.40
C GLU A 68 -5.64 -9.01 -0.75
N ARG A 69 -6.41 -8.52 0.24
CA ARG A 69 -7.44 -7.49 0.03
C ARG A 69 -6.98 -6.09 0.37
N VAL A 70 -5.78 -5.95 0.93
CA VAL A 70 -5.19 -4.67 1.29
C VAL A 70 -4.01 -4.43 0.37
N LEU A 71 -4.29 -3.78 -0.76
CA LEU A 71 -3.34 -3.66 -1.85
C LEU A 71 -2.74 -2.25 -1.91
N ARG A 72 -1.49 -2.17 -2.34
CA ARG A 72 -0.82 -0.91 -2.68
C ARG A 72 -0.36 -0.94 -4.14
N PRO A 73 -0.37 0.21 -4.83
CA PRO A 73 0.18 0.27 -6.17
C PRO A 73 1.72 0.22 -6.11
N ARG A 74 2.31 -0.58 -7.00
CA ARG A 74 3.74 -0.63 -7.26
C ARG A 74 3.97 -0.23 -8.70
N LEU A 75 4.82 0.78 -8.90
CA LEU A 75 5.22 1.21 -10.23
C LEU A 75 6.12 0.16 -10.90
N VAL A 76 5.92 -0.04 -12.21
CA VAL A 76 6.62 -1.01 -13.06
C VAL A 76 7.12 -0.29 -14.31
N GLU A 77 8.26 -0.74 -14.84
CA GLU A 77 8.79 -0.31 -16.13
C GLU A 77 7.94 -0.87 -17.28
N ASP A 78 6.84 -0.18 -17.60
CA ASP A 78 6.07 -0.38 -18.82
C ASP A 78 5.92 0.97 -19.53
N HIS A 79 5.76 0.95 -20.85
CA HIS A 79 5.57 2.16 -21.66
C HIS A 79 4.09 2.54 -21.79
N ARG A 80 3.18 1.63 -21.39
CA ARG A 80 1.74 1.86 -21.39
C ARG A 80 1.29 2.36 -20.02
N PRO A 81 0.74 3.58 -19.91
CA PRO A 81 0.35 4.18 -18.63
C PRO A 81 -0.54 3.26 -17.78
N GLU A 82 -1.50 2.56 -18.40
CA GLU A 82 -2.43 1.66 -17.75
C GLU A 82 -1.78 0.38 -17.19
N ARG A 83 -0.54 0.08 -17.61
CA ARG A 83 0.26 -1.07 -17.14
C ARG A 83 1.50 -0.67 -16.35
N MET A 84 1.72 0.62 -16.11
CA MET A 84 2.81 1.13 -15.28
C MET A 84 2.62 0.91 -13.79
N ALA A 85 1.45 0.41 -13.36
CA ALA A 85 1.17 0.07 -11.98
C ALA A 85 0.64 -1.35 -11.87
N THR A 86 1.11 -2.06 -10.86
CA THR A 86 0.59 -3.36 -10.45
C THR A 86 0.20 -3.32 -8.99
N TRP A 87 -0.80 -4.11 -8.59
CA TRP A 87 -1.29 -4.16 -7.22
C TRP A 87 -0.61 -5.29 -6.45
N HIS A 88 -0.09 -4.99 -5.28
CA HIS A 88 0.59 -5.95 -4.41
C HIS A 88 0.08 -5.81 -2.97
N PRO A 89 0.08 -6.87 -2.15
CA PRO A 89 -0.25 -6.77 -0.74
C PRO A 89 0.56 -5.67 -0.04
N ALA A 90 -0.12 -4.84 0.74
CA ALA A 90 0.46 -3.66 1.38
C ALA A 90 1.52 -4.04 2.43
N SER A 91 1.38 -5.23 3.02
CA SER A 91 2.29 -5.84 3.99
C SER A 91 3.64 -6.26 3.40
N GLU A 92 3.75 -6.42 2.08
CA GLU A 92 5.04 -6.77 1.46
C GLU A 92 6.08 -5.66 1.67
N LYS A 93 7.36 -6.01 1.71
CA LYS A 93 8.44 -5.02 1.76
C LYS A 93 8.46 -4.20 0.46
N ARG A 94 8.62 -2.87 0.58
CA ARG A 94 8.71 -1.99 -0.59
C ARG A 94 10.00 -2.30 -1.36
N PRO A 95 9.94 -2.50 -2.69
CA PRO A 95 11.17 -2.64 -3.48
C PRO A 95 12.01 -1.36 -3.33
N ARG A 96 13.33 -1.54 -3.22
CA ARG A 96 14.28 -0.41 -3.14
C ARG A 96 14.51 0.24 -4.50
N ALA A 97 14.35 -0.52 -5.59
CA ALA A 97 14.47 -0.01 -6.94
C ALA A 97 13.36 1.01 -7.23
N LYS A 98 13.75 2.20 -7.69
CA LYS A 98 12.82 3.23 -8.14
C LYS A 98 12.68 3.08 -9.67
N PRO A 99 11.46 2.95 -10.19
CA PRO A 99 11.26 3.00 -11.62
C PRO A 99 11.57 4.40 -12.16
N ARG A 100 11.90 4.46 -13.44
CA ARG A 100 12.16 5.68 -14.20
C ARG A 100 10.86 6.47 -14.26
N CYS A 101 10.96 7.74 -13.90
CA CYS A 101 9.86 8.67 -14.12
C CYS A 101 10.04 9.28 -15.51
N PRO A 102 9.04 9.18 -16.41
CA PRO A 102 9.09 9.91 -17.67
C PRO A 102 9.17 11.41 -17.39
N THR A 103 10.04 12.11 -18.13
CA THR A 103 10.20 13.58 -18.00
C THR A 103 9.13 14.35 -18.77
N LEU A 104 8.49 13.69 -19.74
CA LEU A 104 7.43 14.24 -20.58
C LEU A 104 6.08 13.59 -20.21
N PRO A 105 4.95 14.30 -20.43
CA PRO A 105 3.63 13.72 -20.24
C PRO A 105 3.48 12.49 -21.15
N GLN A 106 3.01 11.38 -20.58
CA GLN A 106 2.72 10.19 -21.37
C GLN A 106 1.38 10.33 -22.08
N PRO A 107 1.26 9.88 -23.34
CA PRO A 107 -0.02 9.86 -24.03
C PRO A 107 -0.99 8.91 -23.31
N THR A 108 -2.21 9.37 -23.07
CA THR A 108 -3.27 8.56 -22.44
C THR A 108 -3.98 7.63 -23.42
N LEU A 109 -3.77 7.83 -24.72
CA LEU A 109 -4.36 7.02 -25.79
C LEU A 109 -3.24 6.36 -26.58
N LEU A 110 -3.12 5.04 -26.44
CA LEU A 110 -2.18 4.20 -27.18
C LEU A 110 -2.94 3.27 -28.11
N LEU A 111 -2.30 2.88 -29.20
CA LEU A 111 -2.80 1.80 -30.05
C LEU A 111 -2.70 0.46 -29.29
N PRO A 112 -3.68 -0.45 -29.44
CA PRO A 112 -3.62 -1.77 -28.80
C PRO A 112 -2.38 -2.57 -29.19
N GLU A 113 -1.95 -2.42 -30.45
CA GLU A 113 -0.76 -3.05 -31.00
C GLU A 113 0.24 -1.99 -31.47
N PRO A 114 1.54 -2.18 -31.20
CA PRO A 114 2.57 -1.26 -31.66
C PRO A 114 2.63 -1.25 -33.19
N MET A 115 2.42 -0.08 -33.79
CA MET A 115 2.51 0.09 -35.23
C MET A 115 3.91 0.52 -35.63
N ARG A 116 4.55 -0.24 -36.52
CA ARG A 116 5.81 0.17 -37.12
C ARG A 116 5.56 1.27 -38.15
N LEU A 117 6.13 2.44 -37.92
CA LEU A 117 6.00 3.57 -38.85
C LEU A 117 6.97 3.44 -40.02
N PRO A 118 6.54 3.72 -41.27
CA PRO A 118 7.45 3.85 -42.40
C PRO A 118 8.37 5.06 -42.21
N MET A 119 9.58 4.96 -42.76
CA MET A 119 10.61 5.99 -42.69
C MET A 119 10.86 6.56 -44.09
N ARG A 120 10.93 7.89 -44.22
CA ARG A 120 11.32 8.57 -45.46
C ARG A 120 12.32 9.67 -45.16
N GLY A 121 13.51 9.61 -45.78
CA GLY A 121 14.59 10.56 -45.50
C GLY A 121 15.00 10.62 -44.03
N GLY A 122 14.89 9.50 -43.30
CA GLY A 122 15.17 9.44 -41.85
C GLY A 122 14.04 9.94 -40.95
N GLN A 123 12.90 10.37 -41.49
CA GLN A 123 11.75 10.84 -40.71
C GLN A 123 10.64 9.77 -40.67
N PRO A 124 10.08 9.48 -39.48
CA PRO A 124 8.90 8.62 -39.34
C PRO A 124 7.66 9.29 -39.93
N LEU A 125 6.83 8.49 -40.60
CA LEU A 125 5.57 8.94 -41.20
C LEU A 125 4.38 8.22 -40.55
N TYR A 126 3.34 8.98 -40.20
CA TYR A 126 2.03 8.47 -39.79
C TYR A 126 0.96 9.42 -40.29
N GLN A 127 0.24 9.03 -41.35
CA GLN A 127 -0.70 9.91 -42.07
C GLN A 127 -0.05 11.20 -42.62
N GLY A 128 1.28 11.20 -42.79
CA GLY A 128 2.08 12.37 -43.13
C GLY A 128 3.40 12.42 -42.32
N PRO A 129 4.24 13.44 -42.52
CA PRO A 129 5.41 13.67 -41.67
C PRO A 129 4.98 14.01 -40.24
N LEU A 130 5.66 13.43 -39.24
CA LEU A 130 5.40 13.74 -37.84
C LEU A 130 5.94 15.13 -37.46
N LEU A 131 5.18 15.85 -36.62
CA LEU A 131 5.61 17.09 -35.98
C LEU A 131 6.04 16.81 -34.54
N LEU A 132 7.22 17.29 -34.15
CA LEU A 132 7.66 17.23 -32.76
C LEU A 132 6.93 18.32 -31.96
N LEU A 133 6.06 17.92 -31.03
CA LEU A 133 5.35 18.83 -30.14
C LEU A 133 6.11 19.05 -28.83
N VAL A 134 6.78 18.01 -28.32
CA VAL A 134 7.51 18.00 -27.05
C VAL A 134 8.71 17.06 -27.18
N GLY A 135 9.91 17.53 -26.84
CA GLY A 135 11.16 16.75 -26.93
C GLY A 135 12.39 17.62 -26.74
#